data_AF-A0A954PMQ1-F1
#
_entry.id   AF-A0A954PMQ1-F1
#
_cell.length_a   1.000
_cell.length_b   1.000
_cell.length_c   1.000
_cell.angle_alpha   90.00
_cell.angle_beta   90.00
_cell.angle_gamma   90.00
#
_symmetry.space_group_name_H-M   'P 1'
#
loop_
_entity.id
_entity.type
_entity.pdbx_description
1 polymer ?
#
loop_
_entity_poly.entity_id
_entity_poly.type
_entity_poly.pdbx_seq_one_letter_code
_entity_poly.pdbx_strand_id
1 'polypeptide(L)' 'MRSLLNRSPKEEILRVQIENAKQLLLSTNLSAVTIAQKCGFAECKYFSQVFRAKV' A
#
# COMPACT_ATOMS: atom_id res chain seq x y z
N MET A 1 17.01 -16.92 -8.55
CA MET A 1 15.82 -17.38 -7.82
C MET A 1 14.60 -17.00 -8.65
N ARG A 2 13.98 -18.00 -9.26
CA ARG A 2 12.86 -17.86 -10.21
C ARG A 2 11.56 -17.65 -9.42
N SER A 3 10.86 -16.56 -9.71
CA SER A 3 9.41 -16.32 -9.56
C SER A 3 8.60 -17.37 -8.77
N LEU A 4 8.66 -17.34 -7.44
CA LEU A 4 7.70 -18.05 -6.57
C LEU A 4 6.38 -17.28 -6.41
N LEU A 5 6.42 -15.99 -6.71
CA LEU A 5 5.27 -15.09 -6.69
C LEU A 5 4.93 -14.84 -8.16
N ASN A 6 3.71 -15.17 -8.58
CA ASN A 6 3.19 -14.87 -9.94
C ASN A 6 2.99 -13.35 -10.16
N ARG A 7 3.96 -12.54 -9.75
CA ARG A 7 3.92 -11.08 -9.65
C ARG A 7 5.31 -10.50 -9.88
N SER A 8 5.37 -9.34 -10.50
CA SER A 8 6.60 -8.59 -10.60
C SER A 8 7.06 -8.08 -9.22
N PRO A 9 8.37 -7.83 -9.00
CA PRO A 9 8.87 -7.27 -7.74
C PRO A 9 8.16 -5.97 -7.33
N LYS A 10 7.81 -5.14 -8.33
CA LYS A 10 7.06 -3.90 -8.14
C LYS A 10 5.66 -4.15 -7.58
N GLU A 11 4.97 -5.17 -8.07
CA GLU A 11 3.64 -5.53 -7.59
C GLU A 11 3.68 -6.07 -6.16
N GLU A 12 4.73 -6.81 -5.80
CA GLU A 12 4.85 -7.32 -4.43
C GLU A 12 5.17 -6.21 -3.43
N ILE A 13 6.02 -5.25 -3.82
CA ILE A 13 6.22 -4.01 -3.05
C ILE A 13 4.87 -3.31 -2.84
N LEU A 14 4.09 -3.12 -3.91
CA LEU A 14 2.80 -2.44 -3.83
C LEU A 14 1.81 -3.18 -2.92
N ARG A 15 1.78 -4.51 -3.00
CA ARG A 15 0.96 -5.35 -2.14
C ARG A 15 1.32 -5.14 -0.66
N VAL A 16 2.61 -5.21 -0.32
CA VAL A 16 3.07 -5.02 1.06
C VAL A 16 2.72 -3.61 1.57
N GLN A 17 2.88 -2.58 0.74
CA GLN A 17 2.49 -1.21 1.11
C GLN A 17 0.99 -1.10 1.42
N ILE A 18 0.12 -1.72 0.61
CA ILE A 18 -1.33 -1.71 0.82
C ILE A 18 -1.72 -2.52 2.06
N GLU A 19 -1.11 -3.68 2.30
CA GLU A 19 -1.39 -4.47 3.50
C GLU A 19 -0.99 -3.72 4.78
N ASN A 20 0.16 -3.03 4.78
CA ASN A 20 0.55 -2.16 5.88
C ASN A 20 -0.43 -0.98 6.07
N ALA A 21 -0.91 -0.38 4.98
CA ALA A 21 -1.90 0.69 5.04
C ALA A 21 -3.22 0.23 5.66
N LYS A 22 -3.69 -0.99 5.33
CA LYS A 22 -4.89 -1.58 5.95
C LYS A 22 -4.72 -1.71 7.46
N GLN A 23 -3.59 -2.24 7.92
CA GLN A 23 -3.32 -2.39 9.35
C GLN A 23 -3.29 -1.05 10.08
N LEU A 24 -2.68 -0.02 9.48
CA LEU A 24 -2.65 1.33 10.04
C LEU A 24 -4.02 1.99 10.07
N LEU A 25 -4.85 1.80 9.03
CA LEU A 25 -6.22 2.32 8.99
C LEU A 25 -7.13 1.68 10.05
N LEU A 26 -6.90 0.40 10.39
CA LEU A 26 -7.67 -0.31 11.41
C LEU A 26 -7.17 -0.04 12.83
N SER A 27 -5.86 0.12 13.01
CA SER A 27 -5.24 0.22 14.33
C SER A 27 -5.05 1.67 14.79
N THR A 28 -5.16 2.65 13.89
CA THR A 28 -4.88 4.06 14.18
C THR A 28 -5.95 4.97 13.59
N ASN A 29 -6.06 6.18 14.16
CA ASN A 29 -6.95 7.24 13.66
C ASN A 29 -6.18 8.29 12.83
N LEU A 30 -5.09 7.87 12.18
CA LEU A 30 -4.26 8.74 11.36
C LEU A 30 -4.99 9.11 10.06
N SER A 31 -4.68 10.30 9.52
CA SER A 31 -5.23 10.70 8.23
C SER A 31 -4.67 9.84 7.10
N ALA A 32 -5.45 9.67 6.02
CA ALA A 32 -5.03 8.93 4.83
C ALA A 32 -3.73 9.49 4.22
N VAL A 33 -3.49 10.80 4.34
CA VAL A 33 -2.26 11.46 3.89
C VAL A 33 -1.05 10.96 4.68
N THR A 34 -1.17 10.93 6.01
CA THR A 34 -0.11 10.44 6.90
C THR A 34 0.16 8.96 6.69
N ILE A 35 -0.89 8.16 6.49
CA ILE A 35 -0.77 6.72 6.22
C ILE A 35 -0.09 6.48 4.86
N ALA A 36 -0.48 7.22 3.82
CA ALA A 36 0.15 7.14 2.50
C ALA A 36 1.66 7.39 2.58
N GLN A 37 2.08 8.45 3.28
CA GLN A 37 3.50 8.76 3.49
C GLN A 37 4.23 7.65 4.25
N LYS A 38 3.63 7.14 5.34
CA LYS A 38 4.21 6.04 6.13
C LYS A 38 4.34 4.73 5.34
N CYS A 39 3.44 4.49 4.40
CA CYS A 39 3.46 3.32 3.54
C CYS A 39 4.35 3.47 2.31
N GLY A 40 5.02 4.63 2.11
CA GLY A 40 5.94 4.84 0.99
C GLY A 40 5.30 5.41 -0.27
N PHE A 41 4.07 5.92 -0.20
CA PHE A 41 3.43 6.64 -1.29
C PHE A 41 3.83 8.11 -1.27
N ALA A 42 4.35 8.60 -2.39
CA ALA A 42 4.68 10.01 -2.56
C ALA A 42 3.43 10.90 -2.61
N GLU A 43 2.34 10.40 -3.20
CA GLU A 43 1.10 11.14 -3.39
C GLU A 43 -0.10 10.41 -2.78
N CYS A 44 -0.84 11.11 -1.91
CA CYS A 44 -2.07 10.56 -1.32
C CYS A 44 -3.12 10.23 -2.38
N LYS A 45 -3.18 10.98 -3.49
CA LYS A 45 -4.11 10.70 -4.59
C LYS A 45 -3.81 9.36 -5.27
N TYR A 46 -2.54 9.05 -5.49
CA TYR A 46 -2.13 7.77 -6.06
C TYR A 46 -2.39 6.62 -5.07
N PHE A 47 -2.06 6.83 -3.78
CA PHE A 47 -2.41 5.90 -2.71
C PHE A 47 -3.92 5.56 -2.74
N SER A 48 -4.80 6.55 -2.73
CA SER A 48 -6.25 6.31 -2.72
C SER A 48 -6.73 5.54 -3.94
N GLN A 49 -6.18 5.81 -5.13
CA GLN A 49 -6.52 5.07 -6.35
C GLN A 49 -6.08 3.61 -6.24
N VAL A 50 -4.84 3.35 -5.85
CA VAL A 50 -4.31 1.98 -5.71
C VAL A 50 -5.03 1.24 -4.59
N PHE A 51 -5.24 1.87 -3.45
CA PHE A 51 -5.94 1.29 -2.31
C PHE A 51 -7.35 0.88 -2.69
N ARG A 52 -8.11 1.74 -3.38
CA ARG A 52 -9.44 1.40 -3.90
C ARG A 52 -9.41 0.27 -4.94
N ALA A 53 -8.37 0.17 -5.75
CA ALA A 53 -8.24 -0.89 -6.75
C ALA A 53 -7.80 -2.25 -6.17
N LYS A 54 -7.33 -2.30 -4.92
CA LYS A 54 -6.75 -3.48 -4.26
C LYS A 54 -7.50 -3.91 -2.98
N VAL A 55 -8.50 -3.13 -2.56
CA VAL A 55 -9.48 -3.47 -1.51
C VAL A 55 -10.68 -4.16 -2.13
#